data_AF-W4UYY5-F1
#
_entry.id   AF-W4UYY5-F1
#
_cell.length_a   1.000
_cell.length_b   1.000
_cell.length_c   1.000
_cell.angle_alpha   90.00
_cell.angle_beta   90.00
_cell.angle_gamma   90.00
#
_symmetry.space_group_name_H-M   'P 1'
#
loop_
_entity.id
_entity.type
_entity.pdbx_description
1 polymer ?
#
loop_
_entity_poly.entity_id
_entity_poly.type
_entity_poly.pdbx_seq_one_letter_code
_entity_poly.pdbx_strand_id
1 'polypeptide(L)'
;MCLSACHDEGDYAGEIQDGKLALSYQVDGGMHIRTYAVTAEAHECRVDDVYTLFFRASSHPTNPNVYVGYTRTSVSASTSTGNARVTLPAGEDVDDEWQLIFLGNFKSSAFLDGEPSVDDLLTNKVASKTYSDAREYLMGFFEKKIGMGSPFAMSASLTKPASTNVANITFKRRVARIDVSNSASNFIFETVQV
;
A
#
# COMPACT_ATOMS: atom_id res chain seq x y z
N MET A 1 -16.43 -8.18 -9.66
CA MET A 1 -17.05 -7.80 -8.37
C MET A 1 -15.97 -7.82 -7.30
N CYS A 2 -15.41 -6.66 -6.91
CA CYS A 2 -14.73 -6.55 -5.62
C CYS A 2 -15.83 -6.31 -4.57
N LEU A 3 -16.48 -7.39 -4.15
CA LEU A 3 -17.43 -7.32 -3.05
C LEU A 3 -16.61 -6.93 -1.81
N SER A 4 -17.07 -5.88 -1.10
CA SER A 4 -16.75 -5.72 0.32
C SER A 4 -17.28 -6.99 0.99
N ALA A 5 -16.41 -7.98 1.12
CA ALA A 5 -16.68 -9.10 1.98
C ALA A 5 -16.64 -8.51 3.38
N CYS A 6 -17.81 -8.31 3.97
CA CYS A 6 -17.95 -8.43 5.41
C CYS A 6 -17.46 -9.84 5.74
N HIS A 7 -16.17 -9.99 5.98
CA HIS A 7 -15.63 -11.23 6.50
C HIS A 7 -15.75 -11.14 8.01
N ASP A 8 -16.38 -12.16 8.57
CA ASP A 8 -16.32 -12.47 9.99
C ASP A 8 -14.89 -12.25 10.48
N GLU A 9 -14.77 -11.62 11.65
CA GLU A 9 -13.58 -11.60 12.50
C GLU A 9 -13.25 -13.03 12.96
N GLY A 10 -13.06 -13.95 12.01
CA GLY A 10 -12.57 -15.29 12.27
C GLY A 10 -11.13 -15.16 12.75
N ASP A 11 -10.98 -15.16 14.07
CA ASP A 11 -9.78 -15.45 14.85
C ASP A 11 -8.55 -15.85 14.02
N TYR A 12 -7.80 -14.86 13.55
CA TYR A 12 -6.38 -15.02 13.23
C TYR A 12 -5.52 -14.27 14.25
N ALA A 13 -6.03 -14.17 15.49
CA ALA A 13 -5.27 -13.82 16.68
C ALA A 13 -4.40 -14.98 17.19
N GLY A 14 -4.01 -15.92 16.32
CA GLY A 14 -2.98 -16.88 16.65
C GLY A 14 -1.63 -16.19 16.54
N GLU A 15 -0.93 -16.00 17.67
CA GLU A 15 0.49 -15.62 17.69
C GLU A 15 1.24 -16.53 16.70
N ILE A 16 1.71 -15.96 15.59
CA ILE A 16 2.49 -16.75 14.63
C ILE A 16 3.96 -16.69 15.05
N GLN A 17 4.47 -17.80 15.58
CA GLN A 17 5.81 -17.89 16.19
C GLN A 17 6.97 -18.00 15.18
N ASP A 18 6.80 -17.59 13.92
CA ASP A 18 7.85 -17.69 12.89
C ASP A 18 8.78 -16.47 12.86
N GLY A 19 8.61 -15.52 13.79
CA GLY A 19 9.38 -14.28 13.86
C GLY A 19 9.11 -13.31 12.71
N LYS A 20 8.03 -13.53 11.94
CA LYS A 20 7.64 -12.67 10.81
C LYS A 20 6.42 -11.84 11.15
N LEU A 21 6.32 -10.71 10.47
CA LEU A 21 5.13 -9.87 10.50
C LEU A 21 4.04 -10.52 9.64
N ALA A 22 2.92 -10.87 10.26
CA ALA A 22 1.70 -11.32 9.60
C ALA A 22 0.97 -10.10 9.02
N LEU A 23 1.02 -9.94 7.70
CA LEU A 23 0.30 -8.88 7.01
C LEU A 23 -1.07 -9.40 6.58
N SER A 24 -2.14 -8.77 7.06
CA SER A 24 -3.50 -8.91 6.53
C SER A 24 -3.91 -7.58 5.94
N TYR A 25 -4.34 -7.58 4.68
CA TYR A 25 -4.72 -6.36 3.98
C TYR A 25 -6.07 -6.48 3.30
N GLN A 26 -6.71 -5.31 3.19
CA GLN A 26 -7.83 -5.07 2.31
C GLN A 26 -7.52 -3.87 1.40
N VAL A 27 -8.02 -3.89 0.17
CA VAL A 27 -7.96 -2.76 -0.76
C VAL A 27 -9.24 -1.97 -0.61
N ASP A 28 -9.08 -0.67 -0.31
CA ASP A 28 -10.20 0.26 -0.21
C ASP A 28 -11.03 0.24 -1.51
N GLY A 29 -12.34 0.09 -1.36
CA GLY A 29 -13.29 0.16 -2.48
C GLY A 29 -13.30 1.54 -3.16
N GLY A 30 -12.78 2.56 -2.48
CA GLY A 30 -12.79 3.96 -2.91
C GLY A 30 -14.01 4.70 -2.39
N MET A 31 -13.89 6.02 -2.28
CA MET A 31 -15.00 6.90 -1.90
C MET A 31 -15.76 7.35 -3.16
N HIS A 32 -17.06 7.04 -3.22
CA HIS A 32 -17.91 7.37 -4.34
C HIS A 32 -18.70 8.67 -4.09
N ILE A 33 -18.52 9.68 -4.93
CA ILE A 33 -19.31 10.92 -4.92
C ILE A 33 -20.37 10.81 -6.04
N ARG A 34 -21.66 10.77 -5.67
CA ARG A 34 -22.72 10.10 -6.45
C ARG A 34 -23.17 10.81 -7.74
N THR A 35 -23.21 10.00 -8.81
CA THR A 35 -24.41 9.88 -9.68
C THR A 35 -24.68 8.42 -10.10
N TYR A 36 -23.67 7.53 -10.17
CA TYR A 36 -23.84 6.11 -10.54
C TYR A 36 -22.87 5.21 -9.78
N ALA A 37 -23.36 4.24 -9.00
CA ALA A 37 -22.50 3.34 -8.23
C ALA A 37 -21.61 2.51 -9.16
N VAL A 38 -20.34 2.89 -9.32
CA VAL A 38 -19.36 2.09 -10.04
C VAL A 38 -18.56 1.29 -9.02
N THR A 39 -18.69 -0.04 -9.09
CA THR A 39 -17.93 -0.96 -8.23
C THR A 39 -16.51 -1.09 -8.76
N ALA A 40 -15.52 -1.22 -7.87
CA ALA A 40 -14.16 -1.49 -8.31
C ALA A 40 -14.08 -2.80 -9.10
N GLU A 41 -13.35 -2.79 -10.21
CA GLU A 41 -13.10 -4.00 -11.00
C GLU A 41 -11.99 -4.84 -10.37
N ALA A 42 -11.98 -6.15 -10.64
CA ALA A 42 -11.03 -7.09 -10.03
C ALA A 42 -9.57 -6.68 -10.28
N HIS A 43 -9.28 -6.17 -11.48
CA HIS A 43 -7.94 -5.71 -11.84
C HIS A 43 -7.50 -4.48 -11.03
N GLU A 44 -8.45 -3.64 -10.59
CA GLU A 44 -8.17 -2.47 -9.76
C GLU A 44 -7.81 -2.85 -8.32
N CYS A 45 -8.23 -4.05 -7.88
CA CYS A 45 -7.98 -4.58 -6.54
C CYS A 45 -6.75 -5.49 -6.47
N ARG A 46 -6.10 -5.78 -7.61
CA ARG A 46 -4.97 -6.71 -7.69
C ARG A 46 -3.74 -6.18 -6.95
N VAL A 47 -3.12 -7.03 -6.14
CA VAL A 47 -1.84 -6.76 -5.46
C VAL A 47 -0.84 -7.85 -5.82
N ASP A 48 0.16 -7.50 -6.62
CA ASP A 48 1.23 -8.40 -7.05
C ASP A 48 2.35 -8.47 -6.01
N ASP A 49 2.79 -7.33 -5.49
CA ASP A 49 3.81 -7.25 -4.46
C ASP A 49 3.62 -6.06 -3.52
N VAL A 50 4.21 -6.18 -2.33
CA VAL A 50 4.17 -5.19 -1.26
C VAL A 50 5.58 -4.92 -0.76
N TYR A 51 5.99 -3.66 -0.79
CA TYR A 51 7.14 -3.17 -0.02
C TYR A 51 6.65 -2.77 1.38
N THR A 52 7.27 -3.32 2.41
CA THR A 52 7.05 -2.91 3.81
C THR A 52 8.31 -2.21 4.29
N LEU A 53 8.18 -0.95 4.68
CA LEU A 53 9.25 -0.12 5.22
C LEU A 53 9.13 -0.08 6.75
N PHE A 54 10.26 -0.18 7.43
CA PHE A 54 10.34 -0.32 8.87
C PHE A 54 11.00 0.91 9.49
N PHE A 55 10.25 1.60 10.35
CA PHE A 55 10.76 2.66 11.21
C PHE A 55 10.56 2.24 12.66
N ARG A 56 11.62 2.29 13.45
CA ARG A 56 11.55 2.04 14.89
C ARG A 56 10.68 3.12 15.55
N ALA A 57 9.74 2.72 16.40
CA ALA A 57 8.91 3.68 17.12
C ALA A 57 9.74 4.51 18.12
N SER A 58 9.15 5.59 18.63
CA SER A 58 9.79 6.46 19.63
C SER A 58 10.09 5.74 20.96
N SER A 59 9.35 4.68 21.24
CA SER A 59 9.48 3.80 22.40
C SER A 59 10.55 2.71 22.24
N HIS A 60 11.15 2.58 21.04
CA HIS A 60 12.10 1.52 20.75
C HIS A 60 13.36 1.66 21.64
N PRO A 61 13.86 0.55 22.24
CA PRO A 61 14.93 0.60 23.24
C PRO A 61 16.27 1.06 22.68
N THR A 62 16.49 0.90 21.37
CA THR A 62 17.73 1.31 20.70
C THR A 62 17.44 2.14 19.44
N ASN A 63 18.10 3.31 19.30
CA ASN A 63 17.96 4.20 18.13
C ASN A 63 16.50 4.44 17.68
N PRO A 64 15.65 5.05 18.54
CA PRO A 64 14.24 5.29 18.21
C PRO A 64 14.08 6.26 17.03
N ASN A 65 12.94 6.17 16.34
CA ASN A 65 12.56 7.01 15.19
C ASN A 65 13.50 6.88 13.96
N VAL A 66 14.19 5.76 13.81
CA VAL A 66 15.12 5.51 12.71
C VAL A 66 14.53 4.53 11.70
N TYR A 67 14.75 4.80 10.42
CA TYR A 67 14.50 3.86 9.34
C TYR A 67 15.55 2.74 9.35
N VAL A 68 15.11 1.49 9.39
CA VAL A 68 16.02 0.32 9.47
C VAL A 68 16.01 -0.54 8.21
N GLY A 69 15.14 -0.22 7.25
CA GLY A 69 15.12 -0.88 5.95
C GLY A 69 13.72 -1.23 5.48
N TYR A 70 13.67 -2.07 4.45
CA TYR A 70 12.42 -2.55 3.86
C TYR A 70 12.55 -4.01 3.45
N THR A 71 11.40 -4.65 3.21
CA THR A 71 11.30 -5.95 2.56
C THR A 71 10.25 -5.90 1.46
N ARG A 72 10.52 -6.59 0.35
CA ARG A 72 9.56 -6.81 -0.72
C ARG A 72 8.95 -8.21 -0.59
N THR A 73 7.64 -8.29 -0.51
CA THR A 73 6.88 -9.55 -0.43
C THR A 73 6.03 -9.72 -1.68
N SER A 74 6.21 -10.83 -2.38
CA SER A 74 5.32 -11.21 -3.50
C SER A 74 4.03 -11.81 -2.92
N VAL A 75 2.87 -11.37 -3.41
CA VAL A 75 1.56 -11.79 -2.87
C VAL A 75 0.64 -12.36 -3.95
N SER A 76 0.68 -11.81 -5.17
CA SER A 76 -0.13 -12.22 -6.33
C SER A 76 -1.59 -12.57 -5.97
N ALA A 77 -2.30 -11.61 -5.38
CA ALA A 77 -3.72 -11.74 -5.08
C ALA A 77 -4.57 -11.01 -6.14
N SER A 78 -5.54 -11.72 -6.70
CA SER A 78 -6.56 -11.15 -7.60
C SER A 78 -7.76 -10.56 -6.85
N THR A 79 -7.79 -10.68 -5.53
CA THR A 79 -8.89 -10.29 -4.63
C THR A 79 -8.60 -8.98 -3.91
N SER A 80 -9.66 -8.31 -3.45
CA SER A 80 -9.56 -7.09 -2.65
C SER A 80 -9.07 -7.33 -1.22
N THR A 81 -8.82 -8.57 -0.82
CA THR A 81 -8.22 -8.93 0.46
C THR A 81 -7.11 -9.95 0.25
N GLY A 82 -6.15 -9.99 1.16
CA GLY A 82 -5.10 -11.00 1.13
C GLY A 82 -4.26 -11.01 2.40
N ASN A 83 -3.45 -12.05 2.51
CA ASN A 83 -2.55 -12.27 3.63
C ASN A 83 -1.14 -12.57 3.11
N ALA A 84 -0.13 -12.09 3.82
CA ALA A 84 1.27 -12.31 3.49
C ALA A 84 2.15 -12.43 4.75
N ARG A 85 3.33 -13.03 4.58
CA ARG A 85 4.37 -13.11 5.61
C ARG A 85 5.52 -12.19 5.23
N VAL A 86 5.74 -11.16 6.03
CA VAL A 86 6.77 -10.16 5.79
C VAL A 86 7.97 -10.45 6.67
N THR A 87 9.11 -10.69 6.03
CA THR A 87 10.41 -10.80 6.72
C THR A 87 10.84 -9.42 7.21
N LEU A 88 11.40 -9.34 8.42
CA LEU A 88 11.93 -8.10 8.97
C LEU A 88 13.39 -7.88 8.50
N PRO A 89 13.89 -6.63 8.52
CA PRO A 89 15.31 -6.36 8.37
C PRO A 89 16.14 -7.13 9.41
N ALA A 90 17.39 -7.47 9.06
CA ALA A 90 18.22 -8.32 9.90
C ALA A 90 18.51 -7.69 11.27
N GLY A 91 18.27 -8.47 12.33
CA GLY A 91 18.53 -8.04 13.72
C GLY A 91 17.37 -7.28 14.37
N GLU A 92 16.25 -7.10 13.67
CA GLU A 92 15.04 -6.49 14.22
C GLU A 92 14.08 -7.55 14.79
N ASP A 93 13.30 -7.17 15.81
CA ASP A 93 12.32 -8.06 16.46
C ASP A 93 10.90 -7.71 16.02
N VAL A 94 10.09 -8.74 15.73
CA VAL A 94 8.68 -8.55 15.37
C VAL A 94 7.85 -8.07 16.56
N ASP A 95 8.31 -8.35 17.78
CA ASP A 95 7.68 -7.92 19.03
C ASP A 95 8.06 -6.48 19.42
N ASP A 96 8.87 -5.79 18.62
CA ASP A 96 9.09 -4.35 18.82
C ASP A 96 7.86 -3.52 18.39
N GLU A 97 7.80 -2.28 18.88
CA GLU A 97 6.85 -1.29 18.37
C GLU A 97 7.39 -0.66 17.08
N TRP A 98 6.55 -0.65 16.05
CA TRP A 98 6.94 -0.23 14.70
C TRP A 98 6.03 0.86 14.15
N GLN A 99 6.63 1.78 13.39
CA GLN A 99 5.93 2.63 12.44
C GLN A 99 6.20 2.08 11.03
N LEU A 100 5.15 1.66 10.35
CA LEU A 100 5.23 0.91 9.11
C LEU A 100 4.60 1.69 7.96
N ILE A 101 5.25 1.66 6.80
CA ILE A 101 4.68 2.14 5.53
C ILE A 101 4.62 0.95 4.58
N PHE A 102 3.47 0.77 3.93
CA PHE A 102 3.23 -0.30 2.96
C PHE A 102 3.00 0.31 1.58
N LEU A 103 3.70 -0.19 0.58
CA LEU A 103 3.60 0.25 -0.80
C LEU A 103 3.27 -0.95 -1.68
N GLY A 104 2.04 -1.01 -2.19
CA GLY A 104 1.56 -2.07 -3.07
C GLY A 104 1.79 -1.73 -4.54
N ASN A 105 2.26 -2.68 -5.34
CA ASN A 105 2.50 -2.54 -6.79
C ASN A 105 3.36 -1.32 -7.17
N PHE A 106 4.27 -0.92 -6.28
CA PHE A 106 5.09 0.27 -6.46
C PHE A 106 6.14 0.01 -7.54
N LYS A 107 6.22 0.87 -8.55
CA LYS A 107 7.22 0.80 -9.62
C LYS A 107 8.00 2.10 -9.66
N SER A 108 9.33 2.05 -9.75
CA SER A 108 10.17 3.26 -9.83
C SER A 108 9.77 4.21 -10.94
N SER A 109 9.28 3.70 -12.07
CA SER A 109 8.76 4.49 -13.17
C SER A 109 7.50 5.32 -12.83
N ALA A 110 6.76 4.97 -11.77
CA ALA A 110 5.67 5.77 -11.22
C ALA A 110 6.17 6.86 -10.24
N PHE A 111 7.39 6.71 -9.69
CA PHE A 111 8.03 7.66 -8.75
C PHE A 111 9.10 8.45 -9.49
N LEU A 112 8.69 9.52 -10.14
CA LEU A 112 9.54 10.26 -11.06
C LEU A 112 10.44 11.28 -10.37
N ASP A 113 11.09 10.87 -9.28
CA ASP A 113 12.20 11.60 -8.68
C ASP A 113 13.56 11.17 -9.27
N GLY A 114 13.54 10.68 -10.52
CA GLY A 114 14.73 10.34 -11.30
C GLY A 114 15.45 9.05 -10.90
N GLU A 115 14.91 8.28 -9.96
CA GLU A 115 15.55 7.06 -9.47
C GLU A 115 15.27 5.86 -10.40
N PRO A 116 16.28 5.03 -10.71
CA PRO A 116 16.12 3.94 -11.68
C PRO A 116 15.33 2.75 -11.11
N SER A 117 15.38 2.52 -9.80
CA SER A 117 14.67 1.44 -9.12
C SER A 117 13.98 1.91 -7.82
N VAL A 118 13.07 1.08 -7.30
CA VAL A 118 12.43 1.35 -6.00
C VAL A 118 13.49 1.31 -4.90
N ASP A 119 14.47 0.41 -5.02
CA ASP A 119 15.54 0.22 -4.06
C ASP A 119 16.43 1.48 -3.99
N ASP A 120 16.76 2.07 -5.14
CA ASP A 120 17.49 3.35 -5.21
C ASP A 120 16.68 4.48 -4.60
N LEU A 121 15.38 4.55 -4.86
CA LEU A 121 14.49 5.55 -4.25
C LEU A 121 14.44 5.42 -2.73
N LEU A 122 14.25 4.21 -2.21
CA LEU A 122 14.20 3.97 -0.76
C LEU A 122 15.55 4.27 -0.10
N THR A 123 16.65 4.01 -0.79
CA THR A 123 18.00 4.26 -0.27
C THR A 123 18.36 5.75 -0.32
N ASN A 124 18.20 6.39 -1.48
CA ASN A 124 18.68 7.75 -1.72
C ASN A 124 17.73 8.82 -1.17
N LYS A 125 16.42 8.53 -1.11
CA LYS A 125 15.40 9.53 -0.78
C LYS A 125 14.69 9.24 0.54
N VAL A 126 14.64 8.00 1.02
CA VAL A 126 13.91 7.66 2.24
C VAL A 126 14.81 7.40 3.43
N ALA A 127 16.00 6.82 3.24
CA ALA A 127 16.80 6.31 4.35
C ALA A 127 17.18 7.33 5.43
N SER A 128 17.31 8.62 5.07
CA SER A 128 17.63 9.70 6.01
C SER A 128 16.41 10.44 6.58
N LYS A 129 15.19 10.07 6.16
CA LYS A 129 13.95 10.74 6.56
C LYS A 129 13.40 10.19 7.87
N THR A 130 12.69 11.04 8.60
CA THR A 130 11.81 10.57 9.69
C THR A 130 10.64 9.77 9.12
N TYR A 131 9.94 9.00 9.95
CA TYR A 131 8.72 8.31 9.53
C TYR A 131 7.69 9.27 8.91
N SER A 132 7.46 10.42 9.54
CA SER A 132 6.50 11.42 9.05
C SER A 132 6.89 11.97 7.69
N ASP A 133 8.16 12.34 7.49
CA ASP A 133 8.65 12.89 6.23
C ASP A 133 8.68 11.84 5.11
N ALA A 134 9.05 10.61 5.45
CA ALA A 134 9.02 9.49 4.51
C ALA A 134 7.60 9.17 4.10
N ARG A 135 6.67 9.14 5.06
CA ARG A 135 5.24 8.94 4.81
C ARG A 135 4.68 10.05 3.93
N GLU A 136 4.98 11.31 4.22
CA GLU A 136 4.54 12.42 3.39
C GLU A 136 5.10 12.34 1.97
N TYR A 137 6.39 12.06 1.83
CA TYR A 137 7.05 11.91 0.53
C TYR A 137 6.46 10.75 -0.30
N LEU A 138 6.35 9.56 0.28
CA LEU A 138 5.86 8.36 -0.40
C LEU A 138 4.34 8.36 -0.60
N MET A 139 3.60 9.08 0.25
CA MET A 139 2.14 9.22 0.15
C MET A 139 1.70 10.56 -0.46
N GLY A 140 2.61 11.36 -1.00
CA GLY A 140 2.34 12.62 -1.71
C GLY A 140 1.89 12.46 -3.16
N PHE A 141 1.35 13.52 -3.76
CA PHE A 141 0.82 13.49 -5.14
C PHE A 141 1.93 13.36 -6.19
N PHE A 142 1.70 12.58 -7.26
CA PHE A 142 2.69 12.35 -8.32
C PHE A 142 2.25 13.01 -9.62
N GLU A 143 3.12 13.86 -10.18
CA GLU A 143 2.77 14.74 -11.30
C GLU A 143 2.72 14.06 -12.67
N LYS A 144 3.39 12.91 -12.89
CA LYS A 144 3.41 12.31 -14.25
C LYS A 144 2.57 11.04 -14.39
N LYS A 145 2.06 10.88 -15.61
CA LYS A 145 1.10 9.86 -16.05
C LYS A 145 1.68 8.44 -16.18
N ILE A 146 3.01 8.28 -16.09
CA ILE A 146 3.67 6.98 -16.30
C ILE A 146 3.37 6.07 -15.10
N GLY A 147 2.87 4.86 -15.35
CA GLY A 147 2.64 3.87 -14.29
C GLY A 147 1.29 3.93 -13.58
N MET A 148 0.33 4.74 -14.08
CA MET A 148 -1.03 4.79 -13.53
C MET A 148 -1.94 3.62 -13.97
N GLY A 149 -1.41 2.65 -14.71
CA GLY A 149 -2.15 1.47 -15.19
C GLY A 149 -2.15 0.32 -14.18
N SER A 150 -3.09 -0.62 -14.35
CA SER A 150 -3.17 -1.84 -13.55
C SER A 150 -1.91 -2.72 -13.70
N PRO A 151 -1.40 -3.35 -12.63
CA PRO A 151 -1.88 -3.26 -11.25
C PRO A 151 -1.54 -1.89 -10.63
N PHE A 152 -2.51 -1.27 -9.97
CA PHE A 152 -2.36 0.11 -9.48
C PHE A 152 -1.44 0.20 -8.27
N ALA A 153 -0.62 1.24 -8.22
CA ALA A 153 0.12 1.59 -7.02
C ALA A 153 -0.85 1.89 -5.87
N MET A 154 -0.52 1.39 -4.67
CA MET A 154 -1.31 1.57 -3.46
C MET A 154 -0.41 1.92 -2.29
N SER A 155 -0.96 2.58 -1.27
CA SER A 155 -0.24 2.75 -0.01
C SER A 155 -1.12 2.63 1.22
N ALA A 156 -0.48 2.26 2.33
CA ALA A 156 -1.03 2.28 3.68
C ALA A 156 0.07 2.61 4.69
N SER A 157 -0.33 2.99 5.89
CA SER A 157 0.60 3.23 7.00
C SER A 157 -0.03 2.74 8.30
N LEU A 158 0.77 2.20 9.22
CA LEU A 158 0.30 1.62 10.48
C LEU A 158 1.35 1.85 11.58
N THR A 159 0.90 2.17 12.79
CA THR A 159 1.72 1.99 14.00
C THR A 159 1.35 0.64 14.60
N LYS A 160 2.29 -0.31 14.62
CA LYS A 160 2.11 -1.64 15.21
C LYS A 160 2.64 -1.64 16.65
N PRO A 161 1.84 -2.01 17.66
CA PRO A 161 2.30 -2.13 19.04
C PRO A 161 3.24 -3.33 19.24
N ALA A 162 4.06 -3.29 20.30
CA ALA A 162 5.03 -4.34 20.63
C ALA A 162 4.41 -5.75 20.85
N SER A 163 3.19 -5.83 21.37
CA SER A 163 2.57 -7.10 21.78
C SER A 163 1.87 -7.90 20.67
N THR A 164 2.15 -7.61 19.40
CA THR A 164 1.49 -8.29 18.28
C THR A 164 2.41 -8.36 17.08
N ASN A 165 2.39 -9.47 16.35
CA ASN A 165 3.04 -9.59 15.06
C ASN A 165 2.09 -9.40 13.87
N VAL A 166 0.87 -8.89 14.10
CA VAL A 166 -0.14 -8.71 13.06
C VAL A 166 -0.20 -7.25 12.62
N ALA A 167 -0.14 -7.04 11.30
CA ALA A 167 -0.40 -5.77 10.66
C ALA A 167 -1.69 -5.88 9.83
N ASN A 168 -2.77 -5.26 10.33
CA ASN A 168 -4.03 -5.13 9.60
C ASN A 168 -4.06 -3.77 8.90
N ILE A 169 -4.14 -3.75 7.57
CA ILE A 169 -4.09 -2.50 6.80
C ILE A 169 -5.20 -2.40 5.75
N THR A 170 -5.53 -1.16 5.41
CA THR A 170 -6.36 -0.82 4.26
C THR A 170 -5.52 -0.08 3.22
N PHE A 171 -5.23 -0.74 2.11
CA PHE A 171 -4.56 -0.13 0.97
C PHE A 171 -5.46 0.88 0.28
N LYS A 172 -4.94 2.09 0.08
CA LYS A 172 -5.59 3.11 -0.75
C LYS A 172 -4.87 3.20 -2.08
N ARG A 173 -5.63 3.16 -3.17
CA ARG A 173 -5.10 3.41 -4.52
C ARG A 173 -4.52 4.82 -4.60
N ARG A 174 -3.41 4.95 -5.31
CA ARG A 174 -2.71 6.22 -5.55
C ARG A 174 -3.25 6.99 -6.75
N VAL A 175 -4.28 6.46 -7.40
CA VAL A 175 -4.92 7.01 -8.59
C VAL A 175 -6.40 7.23 -8.33
N ALA A 176 -6.98 8.20 -9.01
CA ALA A 176 -8.42 8.38 -9.11
C ALA A 176 -8.89 7.96 -10.51
N ARG A 177 -10.11 7.44 -10.60
CA ARG A 177 -10.77 7.14 -11.87
C ARG A 177 -11.82 8.20 -12.16
N ILE A 178 -11.89 8.65 -13.40
CA ILE A 178 -12.90 9.58 -13.90
C ILE A 178 -13.65 8.87 -15.03
N ASP A 179 -14.90 8.54 -14.76
CA ASP A 179 -15.78 7.84 -15.71
C ASP A 179 -16.62 8.88 -16.46
N VAL A 180 -16.42 8.99 -17.79
CA VAL A 180 -17.20 9.87 -18.67
C VAL A 180 -18.18 9.01 -19.46
N SER A 181 -19.48 9.29 -19.33
CA SER A 181 -20.54 8.53 -20.01
C SER A 181 -21.49 9.48 -20.76
N ASN A 182 -22.06 9.00 -21.86
CA ASN A 182 -23.11 9.68 -22.62
C ASN A 182 -24.31 8.76 -22.74
N SER A 183 -25.49 9.25 -22.37
CA SER A 183 -26.76 8.53 -22.46
C SER A 183 -27.58 8.89 -23.71
N ALA A 184 -27.16 9.86 -24.51
CA ALA A 184 -27.84 10.26 -25.73
C ALA A 184 -27.52 9.30 -26.88
N SER A 185 -28.56 8.62 -27.42
CA SER A 185 -28.43 7.63 -28.49
C SER A 185 -28.03 8.21 -29.86
N ASN A 186 -28.06 9.54 -30.01
CA ASN A 186 -27.77 10.26 -31.24
C ASN A 186 -26.47 11.08 -31.19
N PHE A 187 -25.66 10.91 -30.14
CA PHE A 187 -24.41 11.63 -29.96
C PHE A 187 -23.26 10.64 -29.70
N ILE A 188 -22.16 10.81 -30.41
CA ILE A 188 -20.93 10.03 -30.23
C ILE A 188 -19.88 11.00 -29.72
N PHE A 189 -19.16 10.62 -28.65
CA PHE A 189 -18.00 11.39 -28.22
C PHE A 189 -16.90 11.29 -29.29
N GLU A 190 -16.64 12.38 -30.00
CA GLU A 190 -15.49 12.44 -30.92
C GLU A 190 -14.17 12.60 -30.13
N THR A 191 -14.19 13.38 -29.04
CA THR A 191 -13.05 13.57 -28.13
C THR A 191 -13.55 13.81 -26.69
N VAL A 192 -12.73 13.42 -25.71
CA VAL A 192 -12.94 13.70 -24.28
C VAL A 192 -11.62 14.20 -23.70
N GLN A 193 -11.67 15.32 -23.00
CA GLN A 193 -10.51 15.90 -22.30
C GLN A 193 -10.88 16.11 -20.83
N VAL A 194 -9.98 15.65 -19.95
CA VAL A 194 -10.10 15.69 -18.48
C VAL A 194 -8.88 16.43 -17.92
#